data_AF-A0A382SRK8-F1
#
_entry.id   AF-A0A382SRK8-F1
#
_cell.length_a   1.000
_cell.length_b   1.000
_cell.length_c   1.000
_cell.angle_alpha   90.00
_cell.angle_beta   90.00
_cell.angle_gamma   90.00
#
_symmetry.space_group_name_H-M   'P 1'
#
loop_
_entity.id
_entity.type
_entity.pdbx_description
1 polymer ?
#
loop_
_entity_poly.entity_id
_entity_poly.type
_entity_poly.pdbx_seq_one_letter_code
_entity_poly.pdbx_strand_id
1 'polypeptide(L)'
;MQHTISVLVVNQSGVLSRISGLFSGRGFNIESLNVAETNEPGISRMTIVTHGDDKKIEQVIKQLNKLVDVIKVLDLTDEHFVDRE
;
A
#
# COMPACT_ATOMS: atom_id res chain seq x y z
N MET A 1 -3.23 -2.76 -15.68
CA MET A 1 -3.76 -1.42 -15.34
C MET A 1 -2.87 -0.81 -14.28
N GLN A 2 -2.79 0.52 -14.17
CA GLN A 2 -2.14 1.17 -13.05
C GLN A 2 -3.08 1.13 -11.85
N HIS A 3 -2.56 0.85 -10.65
CA HIS A 3 -3.31 0.87 -9.41
C HIS A 3 -2.60 1.72 -8.36
N THR A 4 -3.38 2.51 -7.63
CA THR A 4 -2.89 3.35 -6.54
C THR A 4 -3.49 2.85 -5.23
N ILE A 5 -2.66 2.31 -4.34
CA ILE A 5 -3.09 1.68 -3.09
C ILE A 5 -2.61 2.54 -1.92
N SER A 6 -3.54 3.00 -1.08
CA SER A 6 -3.22 3.69 0.17
C SER A 6 -3.38 2.73 1.35
N VAL A 7 -2.34 2.61 2.17
CA VAL A 7 -2.30 1.73 3.34
C VAL A 7 -2.01 2.56 4.58
N LEU A 8 -2.90 2.53 5.55
CA LEU A 8 -2.65 3.04 6.90
C LEU A 8 -2.05 1.92 7.74
N VAL A 9 -0.94 2.23 8.42
CA VAL A 9 -0.16 1.26 9.18
C VAL A 9 0.26 1.81 10.53
N VAL A 10 0.44 0.94 11.51
CA VAL A 10 1.14 1.28 12.74
C VAL A 10 2.62 1.46 12.43
N ASN A 11 3.18 2.61 12.77
CA ASN A 11 4.57 2.97 12.47
C ASN A 11 5.55 2.20 13.37
N GLN A 12 5.94 1.01 12.95
CA GLN A 12 6.87 0.13 13.65
C GLN A 12 8.00 -0.34 12.75
N SER A 13 9.11 -0.73 13.36
CA SER A 13 10.27 -1.24 12.61
C SER A 13 9.90 -2.46 11.78
N GLY A 14 10.30 -2.47 10.51
CA GLY A 14 10.08 -3.58 9.57
C GLY A 14 8.76 -3.55 8.80
N VAL A 15 7.83 -2.65 9.11
CA VAL A 15 6.54 -2.54 8.39
C VAL A 15 6.73 -2.23 6.91
N LEU A 16 7.59 -1.25 6.59
CA LEU A 16 7.93 -0.89 5.21
C LEU A 16 8.45 -2.12 4.43
N SER A 17 9.43 -2.84 4.99
CA SER A 17 10.03 -4.01 4.36
C SER A 17 9.04 -5.17 4.19
N ARG A 18 8.14 -5.37 5.15
CA ARG A 18 7.09 -6.40 5.08
C ARG A 18 6.11 -6.11 3.96
N ILE A 19 5.69 -4.85 3.83
CA ILE A 19 4.75 -4.42 2.80
C ILE A 19 5.41 -4.47 1.43
N SER A 20 6.59 -3.84 1.23
CA SER A 20 7.28 -3.88 -0.07
C SER A 20 7.63 -5.31 -0.47
N GLY A 21 8.03 -6.15 0.48
CA GLY A 21 8.30 -7.58 0.29
C GLY A 21 7.08 -8.39 -0.18
N LEU A 22 5.87 -8.01 0.24
CA LEU A 22 4.62 -8.65 -0.20
C LEU A 22 4.36 -8.40 -1.70
N PHE A 23 4.65 -7.19 -2.20
CA PHE A 23 4.56 -6.87 -3.62
C PHE A 23 5.63 -7.61 -4.42
N SER A 24 6.90 -7.53 -4.00
CA SER A 24 8.00 -8.20 -4.71
C SER A 24 7.84 -9.72 -4.73
N GLY A 25 7.42 -10.32 -3.60
CA GLY A 25 7.20 -11.77 -3.48
C GLY A 25 6.05 -12.30 -4.34
N ARG A 26 5.16 -11.43 -4.82
CA ARG A 26 4.08 -11.78 -5.77
C ARG A 26 4.38 -11.36 -7.21
N GLY A 27 5.59 -10.88 -7.48
CA GLY A 27 6.01 -10.45 -8.81
C GLY A 27 5.35 -9.16 -9.28
N PHE A 28 4.97 -8.27 -8.35
CA PHE A 28 4.55 -6.92 -8.71
C PHE A 28 5.74 -5.98 -8.77
N ASN A 29 5.78 -5.17 -9.82
CA ASN A 29 6.71 -4.05 -9.88
C ASN A 29 6.08 -2.85 -9.17
N ILE A 30 6.76 -2.31 -8.17
CA ILE A 30 6.37 -1.05 -7.53
C ILE A 30 6.93 0.07 -8.39
N GLU A 31 6.05 0.93 -8.89
CA GLU A 31 6.44 2.09 -9.68
C GLU A 31 6.81 3.27 -8.79
N SER A 32 5.98 3.54 -7.78
CA SER A 32 6.28 4.51 -6.74
C SER A 32 5.80 4.04 -5.38
N LEU A 33 6.50 4.46 -4.34
CA LEU A 33 6.13 4.23 -2.96
C LEU A 33 6.50 5.45 -2.13
N ASN A 34 5.51 6.08 -1.54
CA ASN A 34 5.68 7.13 -0.55
C ASN A 34 5.26 6.61 0.83
N VAL A 35 5.97 7.04 1.87
CA VAL A 35 5.59 6.79 3.27
C VAL A 35 5.82 8.05 4.08
N ALA A 36 4.80 8.43 4.85
CA ALA A 36 4.88 9.54 5.78
C ALA A 36 4.03 9.25 7.02
N GLU A 37 4.47 9.77 8.17
CA GLU A 37 3.66 9.77 9.38
C GLU A 37 2.44 10.69 9.18
N THR A 38 1.30 10.27 9.73
CA THR A 38 0.06 11.05 9.68
C THR A 38 0.03 12.09 10.81
N ASN A 39 -1.05 12.86 10.90
CA ASN A 39 -1.27 13.74 12.05
C ASN A 39 -1.47 12.97 13.37
N GLU A 40 -1.76 11.68 13.30
CA GLU A 40 -1.82 10.78 14.45
C GLU A 40 -0.43 10.13 14.64
N PRO A 41 0.29 10.45 15.74
CA PRO A 41 1.61 9.90 15.99
C PRO A 41 1.58 8.37 16.09
N GLY A 42 2.59 7.72 15.54
CA GLY A 42 2.68 6.27 15.49
C GLY A 42 1.81 5.63 14.41
N ILE A 43 1.16 6.42 13.55
CA ILE A 43 0.43 5.92 12.37
C ILE A 43 1.05 6.55 11.13
N SER A 44 1.40 5.71 10.15
CA SER A 44 1.92 6.14 8.87
C SER A 44 0.95 5.82 7.74
N ARG A 45 0.93 6.66 6.71
CA ARG A 45 0.29 6.37 5.44
C ARG A 45 1.35 5.99 4.42
N MET A 46 1.13 4.86 3.77
CA MET A 46 1.89 4.44 2.60
C MET A 46 1.01 4.59 1.36
N THR A 47 1.54 5.21 0.32
CA THR A 47 0.89 5.28 -1.00
C THR A 47 1.77 4.52 -1.97
N ILE A 48 1.21 3.50 -2.61
CA ILE A 48 1.93 2.57 -3.47
C ILE A 48 1.27 2.60 -4.84
N VAL A 49 2.04 2.94 -5.88
CA VAL A 49 1.61 2.83 -7.27
C VAL A 49 2.25 1.59 -7.87
N THR A 50 1.44 0.75 -8.50
CA THR A 50 1.89 -0.49 -9.13
C THR A 50 1.08 -0.80 -10.38
N HIS A 51 1.60 -1.66 -11.24
CA HIS A 51 0.94 -2.11 -12.44
C HIS A 51 0.61 -3.60 -12.34
N GLY A 52 -0.64 -3.97 -12.64
CA GLY A 52 -1.08 -5.35 -12.48
C GLY A 52 -2.41 -5.69 -13.15
N ASP A 53 -2.79 -6.96 -12.99
CA ASP A 53 -4.12 -7.48 -13.28
C ASP A 53 -4.99 -7.36 -12.02
N ASP A 54 -6.24 -6.93 -12.18
CA ASP A 54 -7.17 -6.64 -11.09
C ASP A 54 -7.30 -7.81 -10.10
N LYS A 55 -7.31 -9.05 -10.58
CA LYS A 55 -7.41 -10.23 -9.70
C LYS A 55 -6.20 -10.38 -8.80
N LYS A 56 -5.00 -10.08 -9.32
CA LYS A 56 -3.78 -10.15 -8.52
C LYS A 56 -3.75 -8.98 -7.52
N ILE A 57 -4.22 -7.79 -7.90
CA ILE A 57 -4.30 -6.63 -7.01
C ILE A 57 -5.27 -6.89 -5.87
N GLU A 58 -6.45 -7.44 -6.17
CA GLU A 58 -7.42 -7.86 -5.17
C GLU A 58 -6.81 -8.86 -4.17
N GLN A 59 -5.99 -9.80 -4.65
CA GLN A 59 -5.25 -10.72 -3.78
C GLN A 59 -4.22 -10.00 -2.90
N VAL A 60 -3.49 -9.01 -3.43
CA VAL A 60 -2.56 -8.20 -2.64
C VAL A 60 -3.29 -7.43 -1.55
N ILE A 61 -4.40 -6.77 -1.88
CA ILE A 61 -5.24 -6.03 -0.92
C ILE A 61 -5.73 -6.97 0.18
N LYS A 62 -6.24 -8.16 -0.17
CA LYS A 62 -6.66 -9.18 0.81
C LYS A 62 -5.54 -9.62 1.75
N GLN A 63 -4.30 -9.58 1.29
CA GLN A 63 -3.14 -10.03 2.06
C GLN A 63 -2.58 -8.91 2.93
N LEU A 64 -2.60 -7.67 2.46
CA LEU A 64 -2.32 -6.49 3.28
C LEU A 64 -3.29 -6.42 4.47
N ASN A 65 -4.60 -6.63 4.24
CA ASN A 65 -5.60 -6.64 5.32
C ASN A 65 -5.40 -7.75 6.38
N LYS A 66 -4.54 -8.74 6.13
CA LYS A 66 -4.21 -9.80 7.11
C LYS A 66 -3.00 -9.46 7.97
N LEU A 67 -2.23 -8.42 7.61
CA LEU A 67 -1.07 -8.01 8.38
C LEU A 67 -1.53 -7.29 9.65
N VAL A 68 -0.99 -7.69 10.79
CA VAL A 68 -1.34 -7.11 12.11
C VAL A 68 -1.04 -5.60 12.14
N ASP A 69 0.02 -5.19 11.44
CA ASP A 69 0.47 -3.79 11.40
C ASP A 69 -0.40 -2.90 10.49
N VAL A 70 -1.32 -3.47 9.71
CA VAL A 70 -2.16 -2.75 8.76
C VAL A 70 -3.50 -2.40 9.40
N ILE A 71 -3.79 -1.10 9.46
CA ILE A 71 -5.02 -0.53 10.03
C ILE A 71 -6.12 -0.47 8.96
N LYS A 72 -5.77 -0.03 7.75
CA LYS A 72 -6.72 0.16 6.65
C LYS A 72 -6.03 0.07 5.30
N VAL A 73 -6.70 -0.53 4.33
CA VAL A 73 -6.28 -0.52 2.91
C VAL A 73 -7.38 0.14 2.09
N LEU A 74 -7.00 1.04 1.19
CA LEU A 74 -7.87 1.69 0.21
C LEU A 74 -7.27 1.51 -1.18
N ASP A 75 -8.10 1.11 -2.13
CA ASP A 75 -7.78 1.15 -3.55
C ASP A 75 -8.33 2.47 -4.11
N LEU A 76 -7.44 3.34 -4.57
CA LEU A 76 -7.77 4.65 -5.11
C LEU A 76 -7.85 4.66 -6.65
N THR A 77 -7.72 3.50 -7.30
CA THR A 77 -7.65 3.40 -8.77
C THR A 77 -8.85 4.02 -9.48
N ASP A 78 -10.06 3.86 -8.93
CA ASP A 78 -11.30 4.39 -9.49
C ASP A 78 -11.86 5.60 -8.71
N GLU A 79 -11.15 6.07 -7.68
CA GLU A 79 -11.56 7.24 -6.91
C GLU A 79 -10.98 8.52 -7.50
N HIS A 80 -11.70 9.64 -7.36
CA HIS A 80 -11.12 10.95 -7.67
C HIS A 80 -10.07 11.28 -6.60
N PHE A 81 -8.79 11.04 -6.91
CA PHE A 81 -7.68 11.45 -6.06
C PHE A 81 -6.78 12.48 -6.76
N VAL A 82 -6.08 13.28 -5.96
CA VAL A 82 -5.08 14.23 -6.45
C VAL A 82 -3.71 13.64 -6.15
N ASP A 83 -2.95 13.33 -7.19
CA ASP A 83 -1.55 12.93 -7.07
C ASP A 83 -0.63 14.16 -7.01
N ARG A 84 0.39 14.15 -6.14
CA ARG A 84 1.41 15.20 -6.01
C ARG A 84 2.73 14.58 -5.57
N GLU A 85 3.79 14.83 -6.35
CA GLU A 85 5.19 14.47 -6.03
C GLU A 85 5.91 15.56 -5.23
#